data_AF-A0A7I7Y4M5-F1
#
_entry.id   AF-A0A7I7Y4M5-F1
#
_cell.length_a   1.000
_cell.length_b   1.000
_cell.length_c   1.000
_cell.angle_alpha   90.00
_cell.angle_beta   90.00
_cell.angle_gamma   90.00
#
_symmetry.space_group_name_H-M   'P 1'
#
loop_
_entity.id
_entity.type
_entity.pdbx_description
1 polymer ?
#
loop_
_entity_poly.entity_id
_entity_poly.type
_entity_poly.pdbx_seq_one_letter_code
_entity_poly.pdbx_strand_id
1 'polypeptide(L)' 'MLSASHPGSSGLQLDKVKEHFAARCRSIHLIPFDPHLAEGGEVDIELRKPATHSAYVDLAAGCSGRPTPWCW' A
#
# COMPACT_ATOMS: atom_id res chain seq x y z
N MET A 1 5.59 -3.97 -1.32
CA MET A 1 4.50 -3.29 -0.57
C MET A 1 5.14 -2.24 0.33
N LEU A 2 4.58 -1.04 0.38
CA LEU A 2 4.99 0.00 1.33
C LEU A 2 3.77 0.42 2.15
N SER A 3 3.90 0.55 3.46
CA SER A 3 2.81 0.93 4.37
C SER A 3 3.25 2.10 5.25
N ALA A 4 2.35 3.07 5.43
CA ALA A 4 2.58 4.21 6.31
C ALA A 4 2.09 3.88 7.72
N SER A 5 2.94 4.04 8.73
CA SER A 5 2.65 3.72 10.13
C SER A 5 2.09 4.89 10.95
N HIS A 6 2.19 6.13 10.46
CA HIS A 6 1.64 7.32 11.15
C HIS A 6 1.07 8.34 10.15
N PRO A 7 -0.01 9.06 10.52
CA PRO A 7 -0.54 10.13 9.69
C PRO A 7 0.48 11.27 9.58
N GLY A 8 0.81 11.67 8.35
CA GLY A 8 1.73 12.78 8.07
C GLY A 8 3.23 12.46 8.08
N SER A 9 3.66 11.25 8.48
CA SER A 9 5.09 10.96 8.68
C SER A 9 5.93 10.78 7.41
N SER A 10 5.38 10.64 6.20
CA SER A 10 6.23 10.21 5.08
C SER A 10 5.62 10.40 3.70
N GLY A 11 5.31 11.62 3.28
CA GLY A 11 5.18 11.88 1.83
C GLY A 11 6.55 11.72 1.16
N LEU A 12 7.45 12.64 1.51
CA LEU A 12 8.81 12.71 0.97
C LEU A 12 9.66 11.46 1.23
N GLN A 13 9.58 10.86 2.43
CA GLN A 13 10.36 9.65 2.75
C GLN A 13 9.88 8.44 1.95
N LEU A 14 8.58 8.36 1.67
CA LEU A 14 8.00 7.26 0.93
C LEU A 14 8.24 7.41 -0.57
N ASP A 15 8.25 8.63 -1.10
CA ASP A 15 8.66 8.89 -2.48
C ASP A 15 10.12 8.49 -2.73
N LYS A 16 11.04 8.80 -1.81
CA LYS A 16 12.44 8.33 -1.90
C LYS A 16 12.57 6.81 -1.88
N VAL A 17 11.79 6.14 -1.04
CA VAL A 17 11.78 4.68 -0.97
C VAL A 17 11.20 4.09 -2.26
N LYS A 18 10.10 4.64 -2.79
CA LYS A 18 9.54 4.23 -4.08
C LYS A 18 10.57 4.37 -5.21
N GLU A 19 11.24 5.53 -5.30
CA GLU A 19 12.26 5.80 -6.30
C GLU A 19 13.42 4.78 -6.23
N HIS A 20 13.89 4.47 -5.03
CA HIS A 20 14.97 3.49 -4.83
C HIS A 20 14.62 2.08 -5.36
N PHE A 21 13.36 1.67 -5.17
CA PHE A 21 12.89 0.34 -5.54
C PHE A 21 12.28 0.26 -6.95
N ALA A 22 11.94 1.39 -7.57
CA ALA A 22 11.31 1.42 -8.90
C ALA A 22 12.18 0.75 -9.98
N ALA A 23 13.51 0.84 -9.85
CA ALA A 23 14.44 0.20 -10.79
C ALA A 23 14.58 -1.33 -10.60
N ARG A 24 14.08 -1.90 -9.50
CA ARG A 24 14.31 -3.31 -9.09
C ARG A 24 13.02 -4.10 -8.91
N CYS A 25 11.93 -3.43 -8.59
CA CYS A 25 10.63 -4.03 -8.37
C CYS A 25 9.75 -3.83 -9.60
N ARG A 26 9.15 -4.92 -10.09
CA ARG A 26 8.19 -4.88 -11.21
C ARG A 26 6.94 -4.06 -10.91
N SER A 27 6.59 -3.91 -9.63
CA SER A 27 5.48 -3.07 -9.19
C SER A 27 5.68 -2.64 -7.74
N ILE A 28 5.15 -1.48 -7.39
CA ILE A 28 5.17 -0.94 -6.03
C ILE A 28 3.75 -0.48 -5.67
N HIS A 29 3.18 -1.10 -4.64
CA HIS A 29 1.85 -0.76 -4.11
C HIS A 29 1.99 -0.05 -2.77
N LEU A 30 1.37 1.12 -2.67
CA LEU A 30 1.32 1.92 -1.45
C LEU A 30 0.01 1.67 -0.70
N ILE A 31 0.10 1.22 0.54
CA ILE A 31 -1.04 1.11 1.46
C ILE A 31 -1.09 2.38 2.33
N PRO A 32 -2.18 3.17 2.27
CA PRO A 32 -2.32 4.37 3.09
C PRO A 32 -2.42 4.02 4.58
N PHE A 33 -2.17 5.02 5.44
CA PHE A 33 -2.37 4.86 6.88
C PHE A 33 -3.84 4.57 7.19
N ASP A 34 -4.05 3.48 7.90
CA ASP A 34 -5.34 3.03 8.38
C ASP A 34 -5.27 2.87 9.91
N PRO A 35 -6.04 3.67 10.69
CA PRO A 35 -6.02 3.59 12.15
C PRO A 35 -6.31 2.19 12.66
N HIS A 36 -7.24 1.48 12.03
CA HIS A 36 -7.64 0.14 12.42
C HIS A 36 -6.52 -0.88 12.20
N LEU A 37 -5.73 -0.72 11.13
CA LEU A 37 -4.53 -1.52 10.92
C LEU A 37 -3.40 -1.17 11.90
N ALA A 38 -3.34 0.09 12.36
CA ALA A 38 -2.28 0.56 13.26
C ALA A 38 -2.45 0.05 14.71
N GLU A 39 -3.66 -0.37 15.11
CA GLU A 39 -3.95 -0.91 16.43
C GLU A 39 -3.28 -2.28 16.70
N GLY A 40 -2.88 -3.02 15.65
CA GLY A 40 -2.05 -4.22 15.79
C GLY A 40 -2.76 -5.42 16.41
N GLY A 41 -4.01 -5.67 15.99
CA GLY A 41 -4.86 -6.77 16.48
C GLY A 41 -5.71 -7.42 15.38
N GLU A 42 -6.89 -7.91 15.75
CA GLU A 42 -7.82 -8.48 14.78
C GLU A 42 -8.34 -7.40 13.82
N VAL A 43 -8.17 -7.65 12.52
CA VAL A 43 -8.56 -6.71 11.47
C VAL A 43 -9.99 -7.00 11.04
N ASP A 44 -10.94 -6.28 11.63
CA ASP A 44 -12.27 -6.14 11.04
C ASP A 44 -12.17 -5.49 9.65
N ILE A 45 -12.55 -6.25 8.64
CA ILE A 45 -12.46 -5.88 7.25
C ILE A 45 -13.40 -4.73 6.86
N GLU A 46 -14.52 -4.57 7.58
CA GLU A 46 -15.57 -3.57 7.35
C GLU A 46 -15.19 -2.21 7.93
N LEU A 47 -14.30 -2.19 8.92
CA LEU A 47 -13.82 -0.95 9.56
C LEU A 47 -12.63 -0.31 8.84
N ARG A 48 -12.04 -1.01 7.86
CA ARG A 48 -10.94 -0.47 7.04
C ARG A 48 -11.46 0.63 6.11
N LYS A 49 -10.62 1.63 5.88
CA LYS A 49 -10.93 2.66 4.89
C LYS A 49 -11.03 2.05 3.48
N PRO A 50 -11.96 2.54 2.63
CA PRO A 50 -12.09 2.08 1.25
C PRO A 50 -10.78 2.16 0.44
N ALA A 51 -9.97 3.19 0.70
CA ALA A 51 -8.67 3.38 0.06
C ALA A 51 -7.66 2.27 0.44
N THR A 52 -7.67 1.84 1.70
CA THR A 52 -6.86 0.73 2.20
C THR A 52 -7.27 -0.57 1.51
N HIS A 53 -8.57 -0.84 1.43
CA HIS A 53 -9.10 -2.02 0.75
C HIS A 53 -8.69 -2.07 -0.72
N SER A 54 -8.88 -0.97 -1.47
CA SER A 54 -8.49 -0.90 -2.89
C SER A 54 -7.01 -1.18 -3.10
N ALA A 55 -6.14 -0.65 -2.23
CA ALA A 55 -4.69 -0.84 -2.34
C ALA A 55 -4.27 -2.31 -2.12
N TYR A 56 -4.96 -3.05 -1.24
CA TYR A 56 -4.75 -4.49 -1.07
C TYR A 56 -5.25 -5.31 -2.26
N VAL A 57 -6.39 -4.92 -2.85
CA VAL A 57 -6.92 -5.56 -4.07
C VAL A 57 -5.94 -5.37 -5.23
N ASP A 58 -5.40 -4.17 -5.40
CA ASP A 58 -4.38 -3.88 -6.42
C ASP A 58 -3.11 -4.73 -6.20
N LEU A 59 -2.67 -4.86 -4.95
CA LEU A 59 -1.53 -5.72 -4.62
C LEU A 59 -1.80 -7.20 -4.98
N ALA A 60 -2.97 -7.72 -4.63
CA ALA A 60 -3.35 -9.10 -4.96
C ALA A 60 -3.45 -9.30 -6.48
N ALA A 61 -3.99 -8.33 -7.22
CA ALA A 61 -4.04 -8.34 -8.67
C ALA A 61 -2.63 -8.39 -9.30
N GLY A 62 -1.70 -7.55 -8.82
CA GLY A 62 -0.30 -7.55 -9.29
C GLY A 62 0.42 -8.89 -9.06
N CYS A 63 0.22 -9.54 -7.91
CA CYS A 63 0.76 -10.87 -7.65
C CYS A 63 0.14 -11.97 -8.54
N SER A 64 -1.14 -11.85 -8.87
CA SER A 64 -1.85 -12.81 -9.73
C SER A 64 -1.54 -12.67 -11.23
N GLY A 65 -0.68 -11.72 -11.63
CA GLY A 65 -0.36 -11.43 -13.02
C GLY A 65 -1.46 -10.67 -13.77
N ARG A 66 -2.45 -10.14 -13.04
CA ARG A 66 -3.48 -9.26 -13.61
C ARG A 66 -2.90 -7.84 -13.76
N PRO A 67 -3.02 -7.20 -14.92
CA PRO A 67 -2.58 -5.82 -15.08
C PRO A 67 -3.38 -4.91 -14.15
N THR A 68 -2.67 -4.13 -13.34
CA THR A 68 -3.23 -3.07 -12.50
C THR A 68 -2.85 -1.71 -13.08
N PRO A 69 -3.62 -0.63 -12.83
CA PRO A 69 -3.32 0.71 -13.34
C PRO A 69 -1.96 1.27 -12.88
N TRP A 70 -1.35 0.68 -11.85
CA TRP A 70 -0.03 1.02 -11.33
C TRP A 70 1.11 0.11 -11.83
N CYS A 71 0.79 -0.86 -12.69
CA CYS A 71 1.74 -1.78 -13.33
C CYS A 71 1.87 -1.46 -14.83
N TRP A 72 2.43 -0.30 -15.16
CA TRP A 72 3.04 0.01 -16.46
C TRP A 72 4.13 1.05 -16.25
#